data_AF-A0A2D7VSU9-F1
#
_entry.id   AF-A0A2D7VSU9-F1
#
_cell.length_a   1.000
_cell.length_b   1.000
_cell.length_c   1.000
_cell.angle_alpha   90.00
_cell.angle_beta   90.00
_cell.angle_gamma   90.00
#
_symmetry.space_group_name_H-M   'P 1'
#
loop_
_entity.id
_entity.type
_entity.pdbx_description
1 polymer ?
#
loop_
_entity_poly.entity_id
_entity_poly.type
_entity_poly.pdbx_seq_one_letter_code
_entity_poly.pdbx_strand_id
1 'polypeptide(L)'
;MKKVLFLLLILGVIVGCSTTNNPAITGAETNGSKYEEEPVRIANDSLEYEIIITDIGFPRFLNTQPPESYYSLSFLERRNQFFVGEYNRRVQDIRYSRQLYPQRIEYDPTTHYGKEVNYLLFQYFRYFAREYNQDFPGVRN
;
A
#
# COMPACT_ATOMS: atom_id res chain seq x y z
N MET A 1 22.85 -32.08 46.54
CA MET A 1 21.57 -31.41 46.22
C MET A 1 21.67 -29.89 46.37
N LYS A 2 22.61 -29.24 45.65
CA LYS A 2 22.76 -27.76 45.61
C LYS A 2 22.82 -27.21 44.18
N LYS A 3 23.15 -28.05 43.19
CA LYS A 3 23.21 -27.68 41.77
C LYS A 3 21.84 -27.72 41.06
N VAL A 4 20.85 -28.40 41.63
CA VAL A 4 19.47 -28.42 41.10
C VAL A 4 18.73 -27.13 41.47
N LEU A 5 19.03 -26.54 42.62
CA LEU A 5 18.45 -25.26 43.05
C LEU A 5 18.89 -24.08 42.16
N PHE A 6 20.10 -24.15 41.60
CA PHE A 6 20.63 -23.13 40.68
C PHE A 6 20.01 -23.19 39.27
N LEU A 7 19.46 -24.34 38.87
CA LEU A 7 18.86 -24.51 37.55
C LEU A 7 17.42 -23.94 37.47
N LEU A 8 16.76 -23.76 38.62
CA LEU A 8 15.41 -23.20 38.73
C LEU A 8 15.40 -21.65 38.79
N LEU A 9 16.55 -21.01 39.01
CA LEU A 9 16.68 -19.55 39.12
C LEU A 9 16.78 -18.85 37.75
N ILE A 10 17.14 -19.57 36.68
CA ILE A 10 17.40 -18.99 35.35
C ILE A 10 16.15 -19.03 34.44
N LEU A 11 15.10 -19.77 34.81
CA LEU A 11 13.90 -19.96 33.99
C LEU A 11 12.76 -18.94 34.28
N GLY A 12 13.08 -17.79 34.88
CA GLY A 12 12.08 -16.85 35.41
C GLY A 12 11.99 -15.47 34.76
N VAL A 13 12.70 -15.18 33.66
CA VAL A 13 12.86 -13.78 33.17
C VAL A 13 12.30 -13.52 31.77
N ILE A 14 11.36 -14.33 31.27
CA ILE A 14 10.72 -14.06 29.97
C ILE A 14 9.22 -14.34 30.01
N VAL A 15 8.47 -13.52 30.74
CA VAL A 15 7.11 -13.14 30.33
C VAL A 15 6.84 -11.71 30.79
N GLY A 16 7.04 -10.76 29.88
CA GLY A 16 6.79 -9.35 30.13
C GLY A 16 6.73 -8.56 28.82
N CYS A 17 5.75 -8.86 27.98
CA CYS A 17 5.30 -7.92 26.94
C CYS A 17 3.77 -7.88 26.96
N SER A 18 3.24 -6.84 27.60
CA SER A 18 1.82 -6.51 27.64
C SER A 18 1.44 -5.83 26.32
N THR A 19 0.66 -6.49 25.48
CA THR A 19 -0.05 -5.84 24.38
C THR A 19 -1.40 -5.35 24.90
N THR A 20 -1.61 -4.04 24.87
CA THR A 20 -2.92 -3.43 25.15
C THR A 20 -3.92 -3.89 24.10
N ASN A 21 -4.85 -4.76 24.51
CA ASN A 21 -6.05 -5.05 23.74
C ASN A 21 -7.03 -3.89 23.95
N ASN A 22 -7.23 -3.03 22.95
CA ASN A 22 -8.36 -2.12 22.98
C ASN A 22 -9.65 -2.94 22.79
N PRO A 23 -10.66 -2.75 23.66
CA PRO A 23 -11.91 -3.49 23.54
C PRO A 23 -12.66 -3.03 22.28
N ALA A 24 -13.26 -4.01 21.60
CA ALA A 24 -14.25 -3.77 20.57
C ALA A 24 -15.37 -2.88 21.12
N ILE A 25 -15.54 -1.69 20.53
CA ILE A 25 -16.76 -0.91 20.67
C ILE A 25 -17.79 -1.58 19.77
N THR A 26 -18.59 -2.45 20.37
CA THR A 26 -19.91 -2.82 19.85
C THR A 26 -20.83 -1.60 19.99
N GLY A 27 -21.39 -1.14 18.87
CA GLY A 27 -22.52 -0.21 18.86
C GLY A 27 -22.27 1.11 18.13
N ALA A 28 -22.19 1.05 16.80
CA ALA A 28 -22.64 2.14 15.95
C ALA A 28 -23.25 1.52 14.69
N GLU A 29 -24.57 1.39 14.70
CA GLU A 29 -25.37 1.13 13.51
C GLU A 29 -25.04 2.23 12.51
N THR A 30 -24.24 1.88 11.50
CA THR A 30 -24.06 2.73 10.33
C THR A 30 -24.69 1.96 9.20
N ASN A 31 -25.84 2.46 8.75
CA ASN A 31 -26.56 2.00 7.57
C ASN A 31 -25.55 1.68 6.46
N GLY A 32 -25.32 0.38 6.25
CA GLY A 32 -24.43 -0.10 5.20
C GLY A 32 -25.12 0.14 3.87
N SER A 33 -25.00 1.36 3.35
CA SER A 33 -25.09 1.58 1.91
C SER A 33 -24.17 0.55 1.28
N LYS A 34 -24.76 -0.33 0.48
CA LYS A 34 -24.06 -1.27 -0.37
C LYS A 34 -23.19 -0.44 -1.30
N TYR A 35 -21.99 -0.07 -0.84
CA TYR A 35 -20.97 0.53 -1.67
C TYR A 35 -20.58 -0.58 -2.64
N GLU A 36 -21.14 -0.53 -3.83
CA GLU A 36 -20.56 -1.26 -4.95
C GLU A 36 -19.16 -0.67 -5.10
N GLU A 37 -18.16 -1.47 -4.75
CA GLU A 37 -16.76 -1.05 -4.75
C GLU A 37 -16.32 -0.97 -6.21
N GLU A 38 -16.62 0.17 -6.84
CA GLU A 38 -16.25 0.43 -8.23
C GLU A 38 -14.71 0.50 -8.38
N PRO A 39 -14.16 -0.05 -9.47
CA PRO A 39 -12.73 0.04 -9.73
C PRO A 39 -12.30 1.50 -9.86
N VAL A 40 -11.14 1.83 -9.29
CA VAL A 40 -10.61 3.20 -9.38
C VAL A 40 -9.95 3.37 -10.73
N ARG A 41 -10.46 4.33 -11.51
CA ARG A 41 -9.93 4.69 -12.82
C ARG A 41 -9.03 5.90 -12.70
N ILE A 42 -7.77 5.74 -13.09
CA ILE A 42 -6.76 6.80 -13.15
C ILE A 42 -6.59 7.17 -14.62
N ALA A 43 -7.14 8.32 -14.99
CA ALA A 43 -7.08 8.87 -16.34
C ALA A 43 -7.03 10.40 -16.29
N ASN A 44 -6.62 11.00 -17.39
CA ASN A 44 -6.79 12.42 -17.67
C ASN A 44 -7.27 12.52 -19.12
N ASP A 45 -8.14 13.48 -19.42
CA ASP A 45 -8.80 13.62 -20.72
C ASP A 45 -7.82 13.75 -21.91
N SER A 46 -6.58 14.15 -21.63
CA SER A 46 -5.49 14.28 -22.61
C SER A 46 -4.66 13.01 -22.84
N LEU A 47 -4.90 11.94 -22.08
CA LEU A 47 -4.10 10.72 -22.15
C LEU A 47 -4.67 9.73 -23.15
N GLU A 48 -3.77 9.07 -23.88
CA GLU A 48 -4.11 7.97 -24.78
C GLU A 48 -4.43 6.66 -24.04
N TYR A 49 -4.02 6.54 -22.77
CA TYR A 49 -4.12 5.32 -21.97
C TYR A 49 -4.66 5.62 -20.57
N GLU A 50 -5.38 4.65 -20.00
CA GLU A 50 -5.92 4.71 -18.64
C GLU A 50 -5.38 3.55 -17.78
N ILE A 51 -5.29 3.77 -16.47
CA ILE A 51 -4.98 2.72 -15.49
C ILE A 51 -6.26 2.42 -14.73
N ILE A 52 -6.71 1.17 -14.79
CA ILE A 52 -7.87 0.69 -14.03
C ILE A 52 -7.36 -0.18 -12.88
N ILE A 53 -7.65 0.26 -11.65
CA ILE A 53 -7.33 -0.51 -10.45
C ILE A 53 -8.55 -1.35 -10.08
N THR A 54 -8.41 -2.66 -10.21
CA THR A 54 -9.45 -3.65 -9.89
C THR A 54 -9.41 -4.13 -8.44
N ASP A 55 -8.45 -3.63 -7.65
CA ASP A 55 -8.27 -4.06 -6.27
C ASP A 55 -9.34 -3.44 -5.35
N ILE A 56 -10.25 -4.29 -4.92
CA ILE A 56 -11.39 -4.03 -4.01
C ILE A 56 -10.96 -3.26 -2.74
N GLY A 57 -9.78 -3.56 -2.19
CA GLY A 57 -9.26 -2.87 -1.00
C GLY A 57 -8.75 -1.45 -1.22
N PHE A 58 -8.49 -1.05 -2.47
CA PHE A 58 -7.85 0.23 -2.76
C PHE A 58 -8.70 1.46 -2.43
N PRO A 59 -10.01 1.55 -2.80
CA PRO A 59 -10.87 2.65 -2.39
C PRO A 59 -10.89 2.88 -0.88
N ARG A 60 -11.00 1.79 -0.10
CA ARG A 60 -10.99 1.86 1.36
C ARG A 60 -9.64 2.35 1.89
N PHE A 61 -8.54 1.86 1.33
CA PHE A 61 -7.21 2.36 1.67
C PHE A 61 -7.09 3.85 1.40
N LEU A 62 -7.51 4.31 0.22
CA LEU A 62 -7.39 5.70 -0.23
C LEU A 62 -8.08 6.68 0.73
N ASN A 63 -9.26 6.31 1.24
CA ASN A 63 -10.01 7.10 2.23
C ASN A 63 -9.29 7.28 3.58
N THR A 64 -8.30 6.44 3.88
CA THR A 64 -7.49 6.53 5.10
C THR A 64 -6.21 7.34 4.93
N GLN A 65 -5.92 7.81 3.71
CA GLN A 65 -4.68 8.50 3.41
C GLN A 65 -4.81 10.02 3.54
N PRO A 66 -3.68 10.75 3.72
CA PRO A 66 -3.68 12.20 3.65
C PRO A 66 -4.22 12.69 2.31
N PRO A 67 -5.00 13.78 2.28
CA PRO A 67 -5.60 14.30 1.06
C PRO A 67 -4.53 14.73 0.05
N GLU A 68 -4.90 14.83 -1.23
CA GLU A 68 -4.00 15.23 -2.32
C GLU A 68 -3.24 16.55 -2.04
N SER A 69 -3.88 17.51 -1.36
CA SER A 69 -3.28 18.80 -1.00
C SER A 69 -2.03 18.67 -0.12
N TYR A 70 -1.89 17.57 0.64
CA TYR A 70 -0.73 17.30 1.47
C TYR A 70 0.56 17.10 0.66
N TYR A 71 0.45 16.58 -0.55
CA TYR A 71 1.61 16.26 -1.38
C TYR A 71 1.86 17.37 -2.41
N SER A 72 3.14 17.68 -2.66
CA SER A 72 3.50 18.52 -3.81
C SER A 72 3.53 17.68 -5.08
N LEU A 73 3.18 18.30 -6.22
CA LEU A 73 3.20 17.61 -7.52
C LEU A 73 4.57 17.01 -7.82
N SER A 74 5.63 17.81 -7.65
CA SER A 74 7.00 17.36 -7.94
C SER A 74 7.45 16.20 -7.04
N PHE A 75 6.94 16.10 -5.81
CA PHE A 75 7.17 14.93 -4.97
C PHE A 75 6.52 13.69 -5.57
N LEU A 76 5.23 13.79 -5.94
CA LEU A 76 4.48 12.66 -6.50
C LEU A 76 5.11 12.17 -7.80
N GLU A 77 5.44 13.07 -8.73
CA GLU A 77 6.07 12.72 -10.02
C GLU A 77 7.40 11.98 -9.82
N ARG A 78 8.28 12.50 -8.95
CA ARG A 78 9.55 11.84 -8.63
C ARG A 78 9.33 10.45 -8.04
N ARG A 79 8.38 10.29 -7.12
CA ARG A 79 8.11 8.99 -6.48
C ARG A 79 7.53 7.99 -7.48
N ASN A 80 6.57 8.42 -8.30
CA ASN A 80 5.94 7.59 -9.31
C ASN A 80 6.96 7.12 -10.36
N GLN A 81 7.90 7.97 -10.78
CA GLN A 81 8.96 7.55 -11.69
C GLN A 81 9.74 6.34 -11.15
N PHE A 82 10.13 6.36 -9.87
CA PHE A 82 10.83 5.22 -9.25
C PHE A 82 9.93 3.99 -9.09
N PHE A 83 8.68 4.19 -8.65
CA PHE A 83 7.76 3.08 -8.43
C PHE A 83 7.35 2.39 -9.73
N VAL A 84 7.02 3.15 -10.77
CA VAL A 84 6.70 2.60 -12.09
C VAL A 84 7.91 1.89 -12.68
N GLY A 85 9.12 2.45 -12.53
CA GLY A 85 10.35 1.79 -12.95
C GLY A 85 10.53 0.40 -12.33
N GLU A 86 10.40 0.30 -10.99
CA GLU A 86 10.50 -0.99 -10.29
C GLU A 86 9.36 -1.93 -10.64
N TYR A 87 8.13 -1.43 -10.75
CA TYR A 87 6.98 -2.23 -11.13
C TYR A 87 7.16 -2.84 -12.52
N ASN A 88 7.54 -2.03 -13.51
CA ASN A 88 7.78 -2.47 -14.88
C ASN A 88 8.96 -3.45 -14.98
N ARG A 89 10.01 -3.26 -14.17
CA ARG A 89 11.10 -4.23 -14.05
C ARG A 89 10.58 -5.59 -13.59
N ARG A 90 9.64 -5.64 -12.63
CA ARG A 90 9.04 -6.88 -12.11
C ARG A 90 8.06 -7.51 -13.08
N VAL A 91 7.36 -6.72 -13.90
CA VAL A 91 6.53 -7.26 -14.98
C VAL A 91 7.38 -8.14 -15.92
N GLN A 92 8.62 -7.76 -16.22
CA GLN A 92 9.49 -8.53 -17.13
C GLN A 92 10.25 -9.68 -16.45
N ASP A 93 10.18 -9.79 -15.13
CA ASP A 93 10.98 -10.74 -14.35
C ASP A 93 10.13 -11.95 -13.96
N ILE A 94 10.50 -13.13 -14.46
CA ILE A 94 9.77 -14.39 -14.28
C ILE A 94 9.67 -14.84 -12.81
N ARG A 95 10.47 -14.27 -11.91
CA ARG A 95 10.42 -14.57 -10.48
C ARG A 95 9.20 -13.97 -9.79
N TYR A 96 8.54 -12.99 -10.40
CA TYR A 96 7.37 -12.31 -9.84
C TYR A 96 6.08 -12.86 -10.46
N SER A 97 5.01 -12.94 -9.66
CA SER A 97 3.72 -13.44 -10.11
C SER A 97 3.08 -12.50 -11.13
N ARG A 98 2.66 -13.05 -12.27
CA ARG A 98 1.89 -12.32 -13.29
C ARG A 98 0.50 -11.90 -12.83
N GLN A 99 0.00 -12.46 -11.73
CA GLN A 99 -1.24 -11.98 -11.11
C GLN A 99 -1.05 -10.61 -10.44
N LEU A 100 0.13 -10.36 -9.85
CA LEU A 100 0.46 -9.08 -9.21
C LEU A 100 1.04 -8.06 -10.20
N TYR A 101 1.71 -8.55 -11.24
CA TYR A 101 2.37 -7.73 -12.27
C TYR A 101 1.86 -8.09 -13.68
N PRO A 102 0.57 -7.85 -13.98
CA PRO A 102 -0.05 -8.29 -15.24
C PRO A 102 0.47 -7.54 -16.47
N GLN A 103 0.63 -6.22 -16.36
CA GLN A 103 0.93 -5.33 -17.49
C GLN A 103 1.89 -4.22 -17.06
N ARG A 104 2.66 -3.69 -18.00
CA ARG A 104 3.48 -2.50 -17.77
C ARG A 104 2.63 -1.23 -17.67
N ILE A 105 3.11 -0.27 -16.91
CA ILE A 105 2.56 1.09 -16.84
C ILE A 105 3.45 1.99 -17.69
N GLU A 106 2.91 2.56 -18.76
CA GLU A 106 3.65 3.51 -19.62
C GLU A 106 3.56 4.91 -19.02
N TYR A 107 4.47 5.22 -18.10
CA TYR A 107 4.60 6.51 -17.44
C TYR A 107 5.79 7.29 -18.01
N ASP A 108 5.50 8.30 -18.84
CA ASP A 108 6.46 9.26 -19.37
C ASP A 108 6.68 10.44 -18.40
N PRO A 109 7.87 10.63 -17.81
CA PRO A 109 8.17 11.74 -16.90
C PRO A 109 8.10 13.13 -17.53
N THR A 110 8.06 13.25 -18.85
CA THR A 110 7.94 14.53 -19.58
C THR A 110 6.48 14.95 -19.78
N THR A 111 5.54 14.04 -19.55
CA THR A 111 4.11 14.28 -19.70
C THR A 111 3.50 14.82 -18.40
N HIS A 112 2.64 15.83 -18.52
CA HIS A 112 1.96 16.45 -17.39
C HIS A 112 0.58 15.82 -17.15
N TYR A 113 0.55 14.67 -16.48
CA TYR A 113 -0.69 13.95 -16.15
C TYR A 113 -1.64 14.71 -15.20
N GLY A 114 -1.12 15.70 -14.48
CA GLY A 114 -1.85 16.41 -13.44
C GLY A 114 -1.66 15.78 -12.05
N LYS A 115 -2.13 16.51 -11.04
CA LYS A 115 -1.86 16.19 -9.63
C LYS A 115 -2.67 15.00 -9.13
N GLU A 116 -3.93 14.89 -9.51
CA GLU A 116 -4.82 13.79 -9.14
C GLU A 116 -4.29 12.45 -9.65
N VAL A 117 -3.93 12.35 -10.95
CA VAL A 117 -3.36 11.12 -11.53
C VAL A 117 -2.11 10.69 -10.78
N ASN A 118 -1.20 11.63 -10.53
CA ASN A 118 0.02 11.36 -9.81
C ASN A 118 -0.24 10.96 -8.35
N TYR A 119 -1.25 11.55 -7.71
CA TYR A 119 -1.65 11.21 -6.35
C TYR A 119 -2.23 9.78 -6.28
N LEU A 120 -3.20 9.44 -7.12
CA LEU A 120 -3.83 8.12 -7.14
C LEU A 120 -2.81 7.02 -7.41
N LEU A 121 -1.92 7.22 -8.39
CA LEU A 121 -0.86 6.27 -8.72
C LEU A 121 0.11 6.07 -7.54
N PHE A 122 0.51 7.16 -6.89
CA PHE A 122 1.38 7.10 -5.71
C PHE A 122 0.73 6.31 -4.57
N GLN A 123 -0.55 6.57 -4.28
CA GLN A 123 -1.27 5.87 -3.23
C GLN A 123 -1.49 4.40 -3.58
N TYR A 124 -1.72 4.08 -4.86
CA TYR A 124 -1.82 2.69 -5.30
C TYR A 124 -0.55 1.91 -5.01
N PHE A 125 0.64 2.46 -5.31
CA PHE A 125 1.88 1.76 -4.99
C PHE A 125 2.09 1.55 -3.49
N ARG A 126 1.66 2.50 -2.65
CA ARG A 126 1.71 2.34 -1.19
C ARG A 126 0.74 1.26 -0.70
N TYR A 127 -0.46 1.22 -1.26
CA TYR A 127 -1.43 0.15 -1.02
C TYR A 127 -0.86 -1.20 -1.43
N PHE A 128 -0.40 -1.32 -2.67
CA PHE A 128 0.13 -2.53 -3.27
C PHE A 128 1.34 -3.07 -2.50
N ALA A 129 2.25 -2.18 -2.08
CA ALA A 129 3.38 -2.53 -1.22
C ALA A 129 2.94 -3.15 0.10
N ARG A 130 1.96 -2.54 0.78
CA ARG A 130 1.45 -3.01 2.07
C ARG A 130 0.64 -4.29 1.95
N GLU A 131 -0.31 -4.32 1.00
CA GLU A 131 -1.28 -5.41 0.84
C GLU A 131 -0.60 -6.70 0.41
N TYR A 132 0.33 -6.59 -0.55
CA TYR A 132 1.00 -7.75 -1.12
C TYR A 132 2.43 -7.94 -0.60
N ASN A 133 2.82 -7.21 0.46
CA ASN A 133 4.16 -7.23 1.04
C ASN A 133 5.28 -7.07 -0.01
N GLN A 134 5.09 -6.13 -0.92
CA GLN A 134 6.07 -5.82 -1.96
C GLN A 134 6.98 -4.71 -1.47
N ASP A 135 8.29 -4.91 -1.57
CA ASP A 135 9.26 -3.87 -1.26
C ASP A 135 9.31 -2.86 -2.42
N PHE A 136 9.18 -1.57 -2.16
CA PHE A 136 9.37 -0.51 -3.16
C PHE A 136 10.33 0.53 -2.58
N PRO A 137 11.24 1.12 -3.39
CA PRO A 137 12.24 2.05 -2.90
C PRO A 137 11.64 3.20 -2.08
N GLY A 138 11.92 3.25 -0.78
CA GLY A 138 11.44 4.29 0.12
C GLY A 138 9.98 4.14 0.58
N VAL A 139 9.36 2.98 0.38
CA VAL A 139 8.14 2.56 1.09
C VAL A 139 8.57 1.67 2.24
N ARG A 140 8.09 1.95 3.45
CA ARG A 140 8.28 1.06 4.62
C ARG A 140 6.97 0.33 4.84
N ASN A 141 7.02 -1.00 4.80
CA ASN A 141 5.89 -1.87 5.11
C ASN A 141 5.77 -2.10 6.61
#